data_AF-A0A8H8UHP8-F1
#
_entry.id   AF-A0A8H8UHP8-F1
#
_cell.length_a   1.000
_cell.length_b   1.000
_cell.length_c   1.000
_cell.angle_alpha   90.00
_cell.angle_beta   90.00
_cell.angle_gamma   90.00
#
_symmetry.space_group_name_H-M   'P 1'
#
loop_
_entity.id
_entity.type
_entity.pdbx_description
1 polymer ?
#
loop_
_entity_poly.entity_id
_entity_poly.type
_entity_poly.pdbx_seq_one_letter_code
_entity_poly.pdbx_strand_id
1 'polypeptide(L)'
;MDRDESDPKFANYISYTMMELLAWQGLGDVINRFRAKTLNLDPISPLWGYQLLSRMRIPFTYMWSPSLIPKPQDWGSHINITGFSFLSKASTYTPPDDLAEFLKAGPPPVYIGFGSIVVDKPDELTKMIFGAVKRAGVRALVSKGWGGLGGNEPPEGVFLLGNVPHDWLFQYVSCVVHHGGAGTAAIGIAMGKPTVVVPFFGDQPFWGAMIYKAGAGPEPVPYKMLTEESLANSITTALKPDIQNAVKSMAARIADENGAADAASSFQKAINVDSMRCLVCPERVAVWRIRKTDIRLSSLAAAVLVDEHLIHWVHLKLIRHRDWYVDEGPSGPISGAIATASSVATSTISLFVEYTRNFSKLSANKTFTQLDIPPARNPVQAATEFTQERIEAVAYKIAAKTFPMPAQIINKRVDNLGLTKTSLFLQSKSKRTSEHGRTYNAAHETEHFAVSMAATGLRVPVALFYNLANGFHNAPLYFFHDDTVRKRDKITGFGSGVRVAGKEFTLGMFDGFTGILTLPYRGAKKEGVTGFCTGVGKGAGALIFKTSAAAFGVPGYTLKGLEKQFEKRYNRELKAKLITVRLRQGIAEFERASKEQKEEITRRWGEISAVLM
;
A
#
# COMPACT_ATOMS: atom_id res chain seq x y z
N MET A 1 -13.12 -31.99 24.63
CA MET A 1 -12.59 -31.60 23.31
C MET A 1 -11.21 -31.05 23.57
N ASP A 2 -10.21 -31.93 23.43
CA ASP A 2 -8.81 -31.65 23.74
C ASP A 2 -8.23 -30.57 22.82
N ARG A 3 -7.39 -29.70 23.38
CA ARG A 3 -6.80 -28.52 22.73
C ARG A 3 -5.60 -28.84 21.82
N ASP A 4 -5.36 -30.11 21.48
CA ASP A 4 -4.02 -30.55 21.05
C ASP A 4 -3.91 -31.17 19.65
N GLU A 5 -4.91 -31.00 18.77
CA GLU A 5 -4.87 -31.60 17.41
C GLU A 5 -4.59 -30.61 16.26
N SER A 6 -4.43 -29.32 16.52
CA SER A 6 -4.09 -28.37 15.44
C SER A 6 -2.59 -28.17 15.30
N ASP A 7 -2.02 -28.45 14.11
CA ASP A 7 -0.64 -28.08 13.76
C ASP A 7 -0.39 -26.60 14.10
N PRO A 8 0.52 -26.27 15.04
CA PRO A 8 0.80 -24.89 15.45
C PRO A 8 1.19 -23.98 14.28
N LYS A 9 1.80 -24.53 13.22
CA LYS A 9 2.12 -23.77 12.00
C LYS A 9 0.86 -23.37 11.24
N PHE A 10 -0.09 -24.30 11.12
CA PHE A 10 -1.38 -24.03 10.50
C PHE A 10 -2.20 -23.03 11.32
N ALA A 11 -2.24 -23.20 12.65
CA ALA A 11 -2.92 -22.26 13.56
C ALA A 11 -2.35 -20.84 13.44
N ASN A 12 -1.01 -20.70 13.43
CA ASN A 12 -0.36 -19.41 13.20
C ASN A 12 -0.75 -18.81 11.85
N TYR A 13 -0.65 -19.58 10.75
CA TYR A 13 -0.96 -19.12 9.40
C TYR A 13 -2.43 -18.64 9.27
N ILE A 14 -3.37 -19.38 9.84
CA ILE A 14 -4.79 -19.02 9.85
C ILE A 14 -5.03 -17.76 10.70
N SER A 15 -4.33 -17.59 11.82
CA SER A 15 -4.48 -16.41 12.68
C SER A 15 -4.17 -15.09 11.94
N TYR A 16 -3.12 -15.06 11.10
CA TYR A 16 -2.81 -13.90 10.24
C TYR A 16 -3.96 -13.60 9.28
N THR A 17 -4.48 -14.65 8.63
CA THR A 17 -5.59 -14.52 7.67
C THR A 17 -6.85 -13.98 8.34
N MET A 18 -7.19 -14.50 9.53
CA MET A 18 -8.36 -14.06 10.30
C MET A 18 -8.22 -12.62 10.79
N MET A 19 -7.06 -12.24 11.33
CA MET A 19 -6.83 -10.88 11.82
C MET A 19 -6.94 -9.85 10.70
N GLU A 20 -6.35 -10.11 9.54
CA GLU A 20 -6.46 -9.20 8.40
C GLU A 20 -7.86 -9.17 7.80
N LEU A 21 -8.57 -10.29 7.79
CA LEU A 21 -9.97 -10.33 7.36
C LEU A 21 -10.87 -9.47 8.28
N LEU A 22 -10.74 -9.63 9.60
CA LEU A 22 -11.50 -8.87 10.59
C LEU A 22 -11.17 -7.37 10.51
N ALA A 23 -9.88 -7.03 10.40
CA ALA A 23 -9.44 -5.65 10.20
C ALA A 23 -10.04 -5.04 8.92
N TRP A 24 -10.06 -5.81 7.82
CA TRP A 24 -10.65 -5.37 6.56
C TRP A 24 -12.17 -5.26 6.63
N GLN A 25 -12.86 -6.15 7.34
CA GLN A 25 -14.31 -6.04 7.56
C GLN A 25 -14.67 -4.79 8.38
N GLY A 26 -13.86 -4.45 9.40
CA GLY A 26 -14.11 -3.28 10.25
C GLY A 26 -13.72 -1.93 9.62
N LEU A 27 -12.75 -1.91 8.70
CA LEU A 27 -12.19 -0.66 8.15
C LEU A 27 -12.37 -0.49 6.64
N GLY A 28 -12.79 -1.54 5.92
CA GLY A 28 -12.78 -1.57 4.45
C GLY A 28 -13.70 -0.53 3.81
N ASP A 29 -14.84 -0.22 4.43
CA ASP A 29 -15.77 0.81 3.94
C ASP A 29 -15.21 2.23 4.17
N VAL A 30 -14.59 2.50 5.32
CA VAL A 30 -13.89 3.75 5.64
C VAL A 30 -12.74 3.96 4.67
N ILE A 31 -11.91 2.93 4.45
CA ILE A 31 -10.80 2.94 3.50
C ILE A 31 -11.32 3.19 2.08
N ASN A 32 -12.36 2.48 1.65
CA ASN A 32 -12.91 2.62 0.29
C ASN A 32 -13.60 3.96 0.07
N ARG A 33 -14.25 4.52 1.09
CA ARG A 33 -14.81 5.87 1.04
C ARG A 33 -13.70 6.89 0.86
N PHE A 34 -12.63 6.81 1.65
CA PHE A 34 -11.46 7.68 1.51
C PHE A 34 -10.80 7.54 0.12
N ARG A 35 -10.60 6.31 -0.35
CA ARG A 35 -10.05 6.03 -1.68
C ARG A 35 -10.89 6.64 -2.80
N ALA A 36 -12.20 6.38 -2.80
CA ALA A 36 -13.08 6.78 -3.89
C ALA A 36 -13.48 8.26 -3.85
N LYS A 37 -13.65 8.84 -2.65
CA LYS A 37 -14.16 10.22 -2.47
C LYS A 37 -13.07 11.26 -2.28
N THR A 38 -11.90 10.88 -1.76
CA THR A 38 -10.80 11.82 -1.49
C THR A 38 -9.63 11.62 -2.46
N LEU A 39 -9.18 10.38 -2.64
CA LEU A 39 -8.01 10.08 -3.47
C LEU A 39 -8.35 9.83 -4.95
N ASN A 40 -9.64 9.70 -5.26
CA ASN A 40 -10.18 9.28 -6.55
C ASN A 40 -9.50 8.01 -7.12
N LEU A 41 -9.25 7.05 -6.22
CA LEU A 41 -8.78 5.70 -6.50
C LEU A 41 -9.96 4.73 -6.51
N ASP A 42 -9.82 3.63 -7.25
CA ASP A 42 -10.80 2.53 -7.21
C ASP A 42 -10.97 2.02 -5.77
N PRO A 43 -12.20 1.70 -5.34
CA PRO A 43 -12.38 0.91 -4.13
C PRO A 43 -11.68 -0.45 -4.28
N ILE A 44 -11.14 -0.96 -3.19
CA ILE A 44 -10.60 -2.31 -3.11
C ILE A 44 -11.75 -3.26 -2.82
N SER A 45 -11.82 -4.37 -3.56
CA SER A 45 -12.86 -5.36 -3.34
C SER A 45 -12.81 -5.93 -1.90
N PRO A 46 -13.97 -6.16 -1.25
CA PRO A 46 -14.05 -6.84 0.04
C PRO A 46 -13.27 -8.16 0.10
N LEU A 47 -13.22 -8.90 -1.01
CA LEU A 47 -12.53 -10.19 -1.13
C LEU A 47 -11.01 -10.06 -1.35
N TRP A 48 -10.51 -8.85 -1.58
CA TRP A 48 -9.12 -8.58 -1.96
C TRP A 48 -8.34 -7.76 -0.94
N GLY A 49 -9.02 -6.96 -0.13
CA GLY A 49 -8.32 -6.07 0.81
C GLY A 49 -7.69 -6.79 2.00
N TYR A 50 -8.17 -7.98 2.39
CA TYR A 50 -7.41 -8.85 3.28
C TYR A 50 -6.18 -9.40 2.55
N GLN A 51 -5.02 -9.53 3.20
CA GLN A 51 -3.76 -9.99 2.61
C GLN A 51 -3.19 -9.15 1.47
N LEU A 52 -3.58 -7.88 1.37
CA LEU A 52 -3.09 -7.01 0.29
C LEU A 52 -1.56 -6.87 0.32
N LEU A 53 -0.94 -6.71 1.48
CA LEU A 53 0.52 -6.57 1.60
C LEU A 53 1.26 -7.83 1.15
N SER A 54 0.76 -8.99 1.59
CA SER A 54 1.31 -10.31 1.25
C SER A 54 1.14 -10.63 -0.24
N ARG A 55 -0.06 -10.46 -0.79
CA ARG A 55 -0.38 -10.70 -2.22
C ARG A 55 0.44 -9.82 -3.14
N MET A 56 0.58 -8.54 -2.79
CA MET A 56 1.35 -7.58 -3.57
C MET A 56 2.86 -7.74 -3.35
N ARG A 57 3.29 -8.60 -2.42
CA ARG A 57 4.69 -8.78 -2.01
C ARG A 57 5.35 -7.44 -1.73
N ILE A 58 4.64 -6.58 -0.98
CA ILE A 58 5.15 -5.25 -0.62
C ILE A 58 6.45 -5.46 0.18
N PRO A 59 7.59 -4.87 -0.23
CA PRO A 59 8.81 -4.98 0.53
C PRO A 59 8.59 -4.47 1.95
N PHE A 60 8.91 -5.30 2.93
CA PHE A 60 8.63 -5.05 4.34
C PHE A 60 9.88 -5.35 5.16
N THR A 61 10.20 -4.49 6.13
CA THR A 61 11.36 -4.68 7.00
C THR A 61 10.92 -4.60 8.46
N TYR A 62 11.11 -5.69 9.19
CA TYR A 62 10.89 -5.73 10.62
C TYR A 62 12.15 -5.28 11.36
N MET A 63 11.96 -4.37 12.30
CA MET A 63 13.05 -3.71 13.03
C MET A 63 13.21 -4.33 14.42
N TRP A 64 13.37 -5.66 14.45
CA TRP A 64 13.74 -6.41 15.65
C TRP A 64 15.06 -7.14 15.46
N SER A 65 15.70 -7.52 16.55
CA SER A 65 16.94 -8.29 16.51
C SER A 65 16.70 -9.72 16.01
N PRO A 66 17.41 -10.20 14.96
CA PRO A 66 17.41 -11.60 14.58
C PRO A 66 18.00 -12.52 15.65
N SER A 67 18.80 -11.96 16.58
CA SER A 67 19.31 -12.68 17.76
C SER A 67 18.22 -13.01 18.79
N LEU A 68 17.11 -12.28 18.78
CA LEU A 68 15.93 -12.54 19.61
C LEU A 68 14.89 -13.37 18.85
N ILE A 69 14.52 -12.93 17.64
CA ILE A 69 13.51 -13.60 16.79
C ILE A 69 14.12 -13.79 15.40
N PRO A 70 14.56 -15.02 15.03
CA PRO A 70 15.13 -15.27 13.73
C PRO A 70 14.07 -15.15 12.62
N LYS A 71 14.53 -14.91 11.39
CA LYS A 71 13.64 -14.89 10.22
C LYS A 71 12.98 -16.26 10.01
N PRO A 72 11.64 -16.33 9.97
CA PRO A 72 10.96 -17.56 9.59
C PRO A 72 11.34 -18.02 8.17
N GLN A 73 11.50 -19.32 7.97
CA GLN A 73 11.98 -19.89 6.70
C GLN A 73 10.96 -19.78 5.55
N ASP A 74 9.67 -19.64 5.90
CA ASP A 74 8.55 -19.48 4.97
C ASP A 74 8.38 -18.03 4.48
N TRP A 75 9.18 -17.08 4.99
CA TRP A 75 9.13 -15.68 4.55
C TRP A 75 9.88 -15.45 3.23
N GLY A 76 9.19 -14.83 2.28
CA GLY A 76 9.77 -14.47 0.99
C GLY A 76 10.94 -13.46 1.09
N SER A 77 11.71 -13.36 0.01
CA SER A 77 12.87 -12.43 -0.09
C SER A 77 12.53 -10.93 -0.01
N HIS A 78 11.24 -10.59 -0.06
CA HIS A 78 10.76 -9.21 0.06
C HIS A 78 10.52 -8.80 1.51
N ILE A 79 10.59 -9.73 2.47
CA ILE A 79 10.44 -9.47 3.90
C ILE A 79 11.80 -9.64 4.56
N ASN A 80 12.30 -8.59 5.20
CA ASN A 80 13.61 -8.58 5.85
C ASN A 80 13.47 -8.31 7.36
N ILE A 81 14.51 -8.68 8.11
CA ILE A 81 14.71 -8.35 9.52
C ILE A 81 16.11 -7.74 9.60
N THR A 82 16.25 -6.60 10.29
CA THR A 82 17.52 -5.83 10.27
C THR A 82 18.18 -5.67 11.63
N GLY A 83 17.42 -5.73 12.72
CA GLY A 83 17.90 -5.34 14.04
C GLY A 83 17.04 -4.24 14.64
N PHE A 84 17.18 -4.05 15.96
CA PHE A 84 16.55 -2.92 16.64
C PHE A 84 17.18 -1.59 16.20
N SER A 85 16.39 -0.51 16.23
CA SER A 85 16.88 0.85 15.98
C SER A 85 16.76 1.70 17.23
N PHE A 86 17.90 2.11 17.77
CA PHE A 86 17.98 2.88 19.00
C PHE A 86 18.31 4.35 18.70
N LEU A 87 17.78 5.25 19.53
CA LEU A 87 18.19 6.65 19.56
C LEU A 87 19.06 6.84 20.81
N SER A 88 20.28 7.36 20.63
CA SER A 88 21.18 7.69 21.74
C SER A 88 20.71 8.98 22.42
N LYS A 89 19.95 8.84 23.50
CA LYS A 89 19.42 9.95 24.31
C LYS A 89 20.21 10.12 25.62
N ALA A 90 20.97 9.11 26.02
CA ALA A 90 21.75 9.11 27.25
C ALA A 90 22.82 10.20 27.29
N SER A 91 23.44 10.54 26.16
CA SER A 91 24.59 11.46 26.09
C SER A 91 24.29 12.89 26.51
N THR A 92 23.01 13.30 26.51
CA THR A 92 22.58 14.65 26.88
C THR A 92 21.77 14.68 28.17
N TYR A 93 21.63 13.56 28.87
CA TYR A 93 20.80 13.47 30.07
C TYR A 93 21.62 13.64 31.34
N THR A 94 21.16 14.53 32.22
CA THR A 94 21.68 14.69 33.59
C THR A 94 20.58 14.28 34.55
N PRO A 95 20.79 13.28 35.43
CA PRO A 95 19.79 12.89 36.41
C PRO A 95 19.62 13.98 37.48
N PRO A 96 18.41 14.12 38.04
CA PRO A 96 18.21 14.83 39.30
C PRO A 96 19.08 14.26 40.43
N ASP A 97 19.47 15.10 41.38
CA ASP A 97 20.39 14.73 42.48
C ASP A 97 19.82 13.61 43.36
N ASP A 98 18.53 13.66 43.66
CA ASP A 98 17.83 12.64 44.46
C ASP A 98 17.87 11.24 43.81
N LEU A 99 17.69 11.17 42.48
CA LEU A 99 17.85 9.93 41.72
C LEU A 99 19.30 9.44 41.74
N ALA A 100 20.26 10.35 41.55
CA ALA A 100 21.67 10.00 41.55
C ALA A 100 22.13 9.46 42.93
N GLU A 101 21.67 10.08 44.01
CA GLU A 101 21.90 9.64 45.39
C GLU A 101 21.24 8.28 45.66
N PHE A 102 19.98 8.10 45.28
CA PHE A 102 19.28 6.82 45.43
C PHE A 102 20.01 5.67 44.72
N LEU A 103 20.48 5.90 43.49
CA LEU A 103 21.24 4.89 42.73
C LEU A 103 22.54 4.49 43.45
N LYS A 104 23.27 5.46 44.03
CA LYS A 104 24.53 5.23 44.75
C LYS A 104 24.35 4.57 46.13
N ALA A 105 23.20 4.75 46.77
CA ALA A 105 22.98 4.33 48.16
C ALA A 105 22.91 2.81 48.39
N GLY A 106 23.07 1.96 47.36
CA GLY A 106 23.00 0.50 47.55
C GLY A 106 23.08 -0.32 46.27
N PRO A 107 22.66 -1.61 46.31
CA PRO A 107 22.69 -2.51 45.16
C PRO A 107 21.77 -2.06 44.01
N PRO A 108 22.09 -2.34 42.73
CA PRO A 108 21.30 -1.90 41.58
C PRO A 108 19.80 -2.23 41.70
N PRO A 109 18.89 -1.23 41.67
CA PRO A 109 17.46 -1.45 41.82
C PRO A 109 16.84 -2.15 40.60
N VAL A 110 15.65 -2.69 40.76
CA VAL A 110 14.79 -3.18 39.67
C VAL A 110 13.96 -2.02 39.11
N TYR A 111 13.95 -1.85 37.79
CA TYR A 111 13.03 -0.90 37.16
C TYR A 111 11.65 -1.53 36.98
N ILE A 112 10.59 -0.79 37.31
CA ILE A 112 9.19 -1.21 37.10
C ILE A 112 8.45 -0.08 36.39
N GLY A 113 8.00 -0.34 35.16
CA GLY A 113 7.27 0.64 34.37
C GLY A 113 6.37 0.03 33.31
N PHE A 114 5.07 0.26 33.44
CA PHE A 114 4.06 -0.24 32.50
C PHE A 114 3.72 0.75 31.37
N GLY A 115 4.42 1.88 31.26
CA GLY A 115 4.19 2.86 30.20
C GLY A 115 2.85 3.61 30.36
N SER A 116 2.26 4.05 29.25
CA SER A 116 0.99 4.81 29.24
C SER A 116 -0.26 3.94 29.36
N ILE A 117 -0.21 2.85 30.13
CA ILE A 117 -1.36 1.96 30.34
C ILE A 117 -2.30 2.62 31.36
N VAL A 118 -3.56 2.80 30.97
CA VAL A 118 -4.65 3.19 31.88
C VAL A 118 -5.14 1.92 32.55
N VAL A 119 -5.05 1.88 33.87
CA VAL A 119 -5.59 0.81 34.71
C VAL A 119 -6.77 1.34 35.50
N ASP A 120 -7.81 0.53 35.68
CA ASP A 120 -9.03 0.93 36.40
C ASP A 120 -8.74 1.28 37.88
N LYS A 121 -7.73 0.64 38.47
CA LYS A 121 -7.39 0.75 39.89
C LYS A 121 -5.87 0.92 40.11
N PRO A 122 -5.31 2.10 39.84
CA PRO A 122 -3.86 2.35 39.92
C PRO A 122 -3.29 2.20 41.34
N ASP A 123 -4.09 2.46 42.37
CA ASP A 123 -3.66 2.31 43.77
C ASP A 123 -3.51 0.84 44.19
N GLU A 124 -4.40 -0.04 43.73
CA GLU A 124 -4.29 -1.48 43.99
C GLU A 124 -3.05 -2.07 43.31
N LEU A 125 -2.78 -1.65 42.07
CA LEU A 125 -1.56 -2.03 41.36
C LEU A 125 -0.30 -1.50 42.07
N THR A 126 -0.31 -0.24 42.52
CA THR A 126 0.81 0.35 43.27
C THR A 126 1.11 -0.44 44.55
N LYS A 127 0.07 -0.77 45.34
CA LYS A 127 0.21 -1.58 46.55
C LYS A 127 0.79 -2.96 46.26
N MET A 128 0.31 -3.63 45.20
CA MET A 128 0.81 -4.93 44.78
C MET A 128 2.28 -4.87 44.33
N ILE A 129 2.70 -3.82 43.61
CA ILE A 129 4.10 -3.60 43.24
C ILE A 129 4.96 -3.43 44.48
N PHE A 130 4.56 -2.58 45.43
CA PHE A 130 5.32 -2.35 46.66
C PHE A 130 5.45 -3.62 47.52
N GLY A 131 4.37 -4.39 47.64
CA GLY A 131 4.41 -5.69 48.30
C GLY A 131 5.37 -6.66 47.61
N ALA A 132 5.35 -6.72 46.28
CA ALA A 132 6.20 -7.64 45.52
C ALA A 132 7.68 -7.27 45.63
N VAL A 133 8.00 -5.97 45.60
CA VAL A 133 9.36 -5.45 45.81
C VAL A 133 9.87 -5.83 47.20
N LYS A 134 9.05 -5.62 48.24
CA LYS A 134 9.37 -6.01 49.62
C LYS A 134 9.59 -7.52 49.74
N ARG A 135 8.70 -8.32 49.15
CA ARG A 135 8.77 -9.79 49.19
C ARG A 135 9.98 -10.35 48.42
N ALA A 136 10.35 -9.71 47.32
CA ALA A 136 11.56 -10.04 46.56
C ALA A 136 12.86 -9.58 47.24
N GLY A 137 12.78 -8.68 48.23
CA GLY A 137 13.94 -8.16 48.96
C GLY A 137 14.85 -7.28 48.10
N VAL A 138 14.27 -6.54 47.14
CA VAL A 138 15.02 -5.69 46.19
C VAL A 138 14.71 -4.21 46.39
N ARG A 139 15.62 -3.34 45.94
CA ARG A 139 15.29 -1.92 45.73
C ARG A 139 14.58 -1.76 44.38
N ALA A 140 13.70 -0.76 44.25
CA ALA A 140 12.96 -0.54 43.01
C ALA A 140 12.87 0.92 42.59
N LEU A 141 12.86 1.10 41.27
CA LEU A 141 12.57 2.34 40.58
C LEU A 141 11.20 2.19 39.89
N VAL A 142 10.18 2.87 40.39
CA VAL A 142 8.80 2.74 39.87
C VAL A 142 8.47 3.97 39.03
N SER A 143 8.30 3.77 37.72
CA SER A 143 7.89 4.84 36.83
C SER A 143 6.41 5.18 37.04
N LYS A 144 6.11 6.44 37.39
CA LYS A 144 4.73 6.90 37.62
C LYS A 144 3.84 6.75 36.38
N GLY A 145 4.43 6.86 35.19
CA GLY A 145 3.73 6.78 33.89
C GLY A 145 2.60 7.81 33.75
N TRP A 146 1.67 7.56 32.81
CA TRP A 146 0.43 8.35 32.67
C TRP A 146 -0.68 7.88 33.64
N GLY A 147 -0.53 6.71 34.24
CA GLY A 147 -1.52 6.08 35.12
C GLY A 147 -1.40 6.47 36.60
N GLY A 148 -0.47 7.36 36.97
CA GLY A 148 -0.34 7.85 38.35
C GLY A 148 0.15 6.81 39.36
N LEU A 149 0.98 5.85 38.93
CA LEU A 149 1.53 4.82 39.83
C LEU A 149 2.42 5.46 40.90
N GLY A 150 2.36 4.93 42.14
CA GLY A 150 3.30 5.28 43.21
C GLY A 150 2.74 6.04 44.40
N GLY A 151 1.54 6.63 44.31
CA GLY A 151 1.00 7.47 45.38
C GLY A 151 1.90 8.65 45.76
N ASN A 152 1.69 9.24 46.94
CA ASN A 152 2.48 10.39 47.41
C ASN A 152 3.73 10.00 48.22
N GLU A 153 3.72 8.85 48.90
CA GLU A 153 4.82 8.40 49.77
C GLU A 153 5.23 6.96 49.45
N PRO A 154 6.38 6.73 48.78
CA PRO A 154 6.89 5.39 48.53
C PRO A 154 7.49 4.77 49.80
N PRO A 155 7.42 3.43 49.96
CA PRO A 155 8.10 2.74 51.04
C PRO A 155 9.63 2.80 50.90
N GLU A 156 10.34 2.49 51.98
CA GLU A 156 11.81 2.40 51.98
C GLU A 156 12.31 1.46 50.87
N GLY A 157 13.36 1.87 50.17
CA GLY A 157 13.93 1.12 49.05
C GLY A 157 13.19 1.29 47.72
N VAL A 158 12.14 2.11 47.66
CA VAL A 158 11.42 2.45 46.42
C VAL A 158 11.59 3.93 46.09
N PHE A 159 11.97 4.22 44.84
CA PHE A 159 12.04 5.58 44.31
C PHE A 159 11.05 5.76 43.15
N LEU A 160 10.25 6.82 43.19
CA LEU A 160 9.24 7.11 42.17
C LEU A 160 9.85 7.95 41.05
N LEU A 161 10.02 7.32 39.88
CA LEU A 161 10.64 7.94 38.72
C LEU A 161 9.67 8.81 37.92
N GLY A 162 10.16 9.97 37.53
CA GLY A 162 9.64 10.75 36.39
C GLY A 162 10.09 10.17 35.04
N ASN A 163 10.11 11.02 34.01
CA ASN A 163 10.57 10.63 32.68
C ASN A 163 12.10 10.61 32.63
N VAL A 164 12.67 9.41 32.38
CA VAL A 164 14.11 9.20 32.25
C VAL A 164 14.39 8.39 30.97
N PRO A 165 15.41 8.74 30.15
CA PRO A 165 15.81 7.92 29.01
C PRO A 165 16.22 6.52 29.44
N HIS A 166 15.58 5.49 28.87
CA HIS A 166 15.87 4.09 29.24
C HIS A 166 17.29 3.65 28.87
N ASP A 167 17.87 4.19 27.81
CA ASP A 167 19.26 3.90 27.41
C ASP A 167 20.29 4.42 28.42
N TRP A 168 19.94 5.45 29.20
CA TRP A 168 20.71 5.88 30.36
C TRP A 168 20.36 5.05 31.60
N LEU A 169 19.07 5.00 31.95
CA LEU A 169 18.61 4.42 33.21
C LEU A 169 18.95 2.95 33.33
N PHE A 170 18.78 2.18 32.25
CA PHE A 170 18.95 0.75 32.29
C PHE A 170 20.41 0.34 32.46
N GLN A 171 21.38 1.24 32.42
CA GLN A 171 22.75 0.92 32.82
C GLN A 171 22.86 0.63 34.33
N TYR A 172 21.99 1.27 35.13
CA TYR A 172 22.06 1.29 36.60
C TYR A 172 21.10 0.31 37.29
N VAL A 173 20.36 -0.49 36.54
CA VAL A 173 19.34 -1.42 37.07
C VAL A 173 19.78 -2.87 36.98
N SER A 174 19.23 -3.72 37.84
CA SER A 174 19.48 -5.16 37.85
C SER A 174 18.53 -5.94 36.93
N CYS A 175 17.29 -5.48 36.79
CA CYS A 175 16.24 -6.10 35.97
C CYS A 175 15.21 -5.04 35.54
N VAL A 176 14.48 -5.32 34.44
CA VAL A 176 13.44 -4.45 33.89
C VAL A 176 12.10 -5.19 33.91
N VAL A 177 11.13 -4.68 34.69
CA VAL A 177 9.74 -5.12 34.68
C VAL A 177 8.92 -4.14 33.84
N HIS A 178 8.25 -4.64 32.81
CA HIS A 178 7.45 -3.80 31.93
C HIS A 178 6.28 -4.54 31.30
N HIS A 179 5.45 -3.80 30.58
CA HIS A 179 4.22 -4.32 29.98
C HIS A 179 4.41 -5.17 28.72
N GLY A 180 5.64 -5.39 28.25
CA GLY A 180 5.90 -6.11 26.99
C GLY A 180 5.87 -5.27 25.71
N GLY A 181 5.87 -3.93 25.77
CA GLY A 181 5.98 -3.11 24.57
C GLY A 181 7.33 -3.31 23.85
N ALA A 182 7.29 -3.41 22.51
CA ALA A 182 8.43 -3.74 21.66
C ALA A 182 9.70 -2.89 21.95
N GLY A 183 9.54 -1.57 22.13
CA GLY A 183 10.67 -0.67 22.38
C GLY A 183 11.33 -0.87 23.75
N THR A 184 10.54 -1.09 24.80
CA THR A 184 11.07 -1.33 26.16
C THR A 184 11.71 -2.71 26.27
N ALA A 185 11.10 -3.73 25.64
CA ALA A 185 11.70 -5.06 25.48
C ALA A 185 13.06 -4.96 24.80
N ALA A 186 13.12 -4.27 23.65
CA ALA A 186 14.33 -4.10 22.87
C ALA A 186 15.48 -3.49 23.67
N ILE A 187 15.23 -2.34 24.34
CA ILE A 187 16.29 -1.64 25.08
C ILE A 187 16.70 -2.37 26.36
N GLY A 188 15.78 -3.07 27.04
CA GLY A 188 16.10 -3.90 28.21
C GLY A 188 17.09 -5.01 27.86
N ILE A 189 16.78 -5.77 26.82
CA ILE A 189 17.64 -6.86 26.33
C ILE A 189 18.95 -6.31 25.77
N ALA A 190 18.91 -5.23 24.98
CA ALA A 190 20.12 -4.62 24.42
C ALA A 190 21.08 -4.07 25.49
N MET A 191 20.56 -3.66 26.65
CA MET A 191 21.37 -3.26 27.82
C MET A 191 21.78 -4.44 28.72
N GLY A 192 21.52 -5.68 28.26
CA GLY A 192 21.87 -6.90 28.99
C GLY A 192 21.11 -7.05 30.30
N LYS A 193 19.89 -6.52 30.38
CA LYS A 193 19.05 -6.59 31.59
C LYS A 193 17.97 -7.65 31.41
N PRO A 194 17.84 -8.60 32.35
CA PRO A 194 16.71 -9.53 32.36
C PRO A 194 15.39 -8.76 32.31
N THR A 195 14.47 -9.21 31.46
CA THR A 195 13.20 -8.52 31.20
C THR A 195 12.01 -9.34 31.69
N VAL A 196 11.31 -8.86 32.72
CA VAL A 196 10.04 -9.42 33.19
C VAL A 196 8.89 -8.75 32.44
N VAL A 197 8.05 -9.54 31.80
CA VAL A 197 6.94 -9.03 30.98
C VAL A 197 5.60 -9.33 31.64
N VAL A 198 4.82 -8.28 31.88
CA VAL A 198 3.43 -8.33 32.35
C VAL A 198 2.51 -7.84 31.22
N PRO A 199 2.02 -8.71 30.34
CA PRO A 199 1.24 -8.27 29.20
C PRO A 199 -0.18 -7.84 29.61
N PHE A 200 -0.65 -6.74 29.01
CA PHE A 200 -2.01 -6.23 29.12
C PHE A 200 -2.83 -6.55 27.86
N PHE A 201 -2.30 -6.29 26.66
CA PHE A 201 -3.00 -6.51 25.38
C PHE A 201 -2.06 -6.44 24.16
N GLY A 202 -2.60 -6.68 22.96
CA GLY A 202 -1.90 -6.44 21.70
C GLY A 202 -0.74 -7.40 21.46
N ASP A 203 0.41 -6.86 21.10
CA ASP A 203 1.65 -7.59 20.80
C ASP A 203 2.45 -7.98 22.07
N GLN A 204 2.06 -7.46 23.23
CA GLN A 204 2.77 -7.65 24.49
C GLN A 204 2.93 -9.13 24.90
N PRO A 205 1.90 -10.01 24.81
CA PRO A 205 2.07 -11.43 25.11
C PRO A 205 3.08 -12.10 24.18
N PHE A 206 3.14 -11.70 22.91
CA PHE A 206 4.09 -12.23 21.94
C PHE A 206 5.53 -11.88 22.34
N TRP A 207 5.80 -10.62 22.68
CA TRP A 207 7.14 -10.20 23.14
C TRP A 207 7.55 -10.92 24.42
N GLY A 208 6.65 -11.03 25.40
CA GLY A 208 6.92 -11.79 26.63
C GLY A 208 7.26 -13.25 26.36
N ALA A 209 6.49 -13.92 25.49
CA ALA A 209 6.75 -15.30 25.12
C ALA A 209 8.09 -15.46 24.39
N MET A 210 8.47 -14.49 23.53
CA MET A 210 9.74 -14.55 22.80
C MET A 210 10.95 -14.31 23.71
N ILE A 211 10.84 -13.37 24.66
CA ILE A 211 11.86 -13.12 25.69
C ILE A 211 12.10 -14.38 26.53
N TYR A 212 11.01 -15.01 27.00
CA TYR A 212 11.09 -16.23 27.79
C TYR A 212 11.74 -17.37 27.01
N LYS A 213 11.28 -17.64 25.78
CA LYS A 213 11.86 -18.67 24.91
C LYS A 213 13.34 -18.45 24.61
N ALA A 214 13.78 -17.19 24.57
CA ALA A 214 15.17 -16.84 24.33
C ALA A 214 16.02 -16.83 25.63
N GLY A 215 15.43 -17.15 26.79
CA GLY A 215 16.12 -17.19 28.09
C GLY A 215 16.46 -15.80 28.65
N ALA A 216 15.90 -14.73 28.10
CA ALA A 216 16.20 -13.35 28.51
C ALA A 216 15.28 -12.82 29.63
N GLY A 217 14.37 -13.65 30.13
CA GLY A 217 13.45 -13.33 31.21
C GLY A 217 12.60 -14.53 31.64
N PRO A 218 11.83 -14.40 32.72
CA PRO A 218 10.91 -15.44 33.16
C PRO A 218 9.68 -15.55 32.25
N GLU A 219 8.88 -16.58 32.48
CA GLU A 219 7.59 -16.74 31.80
C GLU A 219 6.68 -15.52 32.06
N PRO A 220 6.06 -14.93 31.02
CA PRO A 220 5.24 -13.74 31.20
C PRO A 220 3.95 -14.03 31.97
N VAL A 221 3.62 -13.17 32.94
CA VAL A 221 2.39 -13.27 33.73
C VAL A 221 1.42 -12.17 33.28
N PRO A 222 0.31 -12.50 32.58
CA PRO A 222 -0.68 -11.51 32.18
C PRO A 222 -1.20 -10.70 33.36
N TYR A 223 -1.43 -9.40 33.14
CA TYR A 223 -1.89 -8.48 34.18
C TYR A 223 -3.10 -9.00 34.98
N LYS A 224 -4.05 -9.65 34.29
CA LYS A 224 -5.26 -10.24 34.90
C LYS A 224 -4.98 -11.37 35.89
N MET A 225 -3.80 -11.98 35.84
CA MET A 225 -3.33 -13.05 36.73
C MET A 225 -2.17 -12.58 37.63
N LEU A 226 -1.80 -11.30 37.56
CA LEU A 226 -0.69 -10.77 38.32
C LEU A 226 -1.07 -10.63 39.79
N THR A 227 -0.22 -11.15 40.66
CA THR A 227 -0.34 -11.05 42.11
C THR A 227 0.99 -10.57 42.67
N GLU A 228 0.98 -10.14 43.93
CA GLU A 228 2.21 -9.78 44.65
C GLU A 228 3.24 -10.92 44.61
N GLU A 229 2.76 -12.15 44.79
CA GLU A 229 3.57 -13.37 44.75
C GLU A 229 4.16 -13.64 43.38
N SER A 230 3.34 -13.61 42.33
CA SER A 230 3.81 -13.95 40.99
C SER A 230 4.77 -12.89 40.45
N LEU A 231 4.57 -11.62 40.81
CA LEU A 231 5.52 -10.56 40.47
C LEU A 231 6.85 -10.73 41.23
N ALA A 232 6.82 -10.98 42.53
CA ALA A 232 8.03 -11.23 43.32
C ALA A 232 8.82 -12.44 42.80
N ASN A 233 8.13 -13.54 42.49
CA ASN A 233 8.73 -14.74 41.92
C ASN A 233 9.32 -14.51 40.53
N SER A 234 8.67 -13.68 39.71
CA SER A 234 9.20 -13.29 38.39
C SER A 234 10.47 -12.46 38.53
N ILE A 235 10.51 -11.50 39.46
CA ILE A 235 11.71 -10.69 39.74
C ILE A 235 12.86 -11.56 40.23
N THR A 236 12.63 -12.41 41.24
CA THR A 236 13.69 -13.27 41.78
C THR A 236 14.18 -14.29 40.76
N THR A 237 13.30 -14.81 39.90
CA THR A 237 13.69 -15.68 38.79
C THR A 237 14.55 -14.95 37.77
N ALA A 238 14.16 -13.74 37.35
CA ALA A 238 14.91 -12.93 36.40
C ALA A 238 16.34 -12.61 36.88
N LEU A 239 16.53 -12.52 38.20
CA LEU A 239 17.83 -12.24 38.82
C LEU A 239 18.73 -13.48 38.93
N LYS A 240 18.29 -14.68 38.55
CA LYS A 240 19.12 -15.88 38.57
C LYS A 240 20.31 -15.77 37.59
N PRO A 241 21.48 -16.37 37.90
CA PRO A 241 22.70 -16.21 37.09
C PRO A 241 22.57 -16.70 35.64
N ASP A 242 21.81 -17.76 35.39
CA ASP A 242 21.55 -18.32 34.07
C ASP A 242 20.86 -17.32 33.14
N ILE A 243 19.77 -16.68 33.61
CA ILE A 243 19.04 -15.65 32.85
C ILE A 243 19.93 -14.41 32.64
N GLN A 244 20.63 -13.96 33.68
CA GLN A 244 21.56 -12.83 33.57
C GLN A 244 22.67 -13.07 32.54
N ASN A 245 23.22 -14.28 32.49
CA ASN A 245 24.27 -14.63 31.53
C ASN A 245 23.70 -14.75 30.11
N ALA A 246 22.51 -15.34 29.96
CA ALA A 246 21.84 -15.48 28.66
C ALA A 246 21.52 -14.12 28.04
N VAL A 247 20.95 -13.18 28.81
CA VAL A 247 20.63 -11.84 28.30
C VAL A 247 21.88 -11.01 28.00
N LYS A 248 22.96 -11.13 28.78
CA LYS A 248 24.25 -10.49 28.47
C LYS A 248 24.87 -11.01 27.17
N SER A 249 24.82 -12.33 26.96
CA SER A 249 25.27 -12.94 25.70
C SER A 249 24.45 -12.46 24.50
N MET A 250 23.13 -12.30 24.68
CA MET A 250 22.25 -11.76 23.65
C MET A 250 22.52 -10.27 23.38
N ALA A 251 22.72 -9.47 24.43
CA ALA A 251 23.08 -8.06 24.31
C ALA A 251 24.36 -7.86 23.51
N ALA A 252 25.37 -8.71 23.73
CA ALA A 252 26.61 -8.68 22.96
C ALA A 252 26.36 -8.90 21.45
N ARG A 253 25.51 -9.86 21.09
CA ARG A 253 25.13 -10.07 19.68
C ARG A 253 24.34 -8.89 19.11
N ILE A 254 23.43 -8.31 19.90
CA ILE A 254 22.65 -7.13 19.50
C ILE A 254 23.56 -5.91 19.30
N ALA A 255 24.63 -5.78 20.09
CA ALA A 255 25.58 -4.67 19.95
C ALA A 255 26.36 -4.71 18.62
N ASP A 256 26.53 -5.88 18.02
CA ASP A 256 27.13 -6.05 16.69
C ASP A 256 26.14 -5.74 15.54
N GLU A 257 24.85 -5.58 15.83
CA GLU A 257 23.81 -5.26 14.85
C GLU A 257 23.74 -3.75 14.59
N ASN A 258 23.56 -3.33 13.33
CA ASN A 258 23.27 -1.95 12.97
C ASN A 258 21.87 -1.82 12.36
N GLY A 259 20.85 -2.04 13.18
CA GLY A 259 19.47 -2.16 12.70
C GLY A 259 18.96 -0.94 11.92
N ALA A 260 19.43 0.27 12.23
CA ALA A 260 19.06 1.49 11.51
C ALA A 260 19.70 1.58 10.12
N ALA A 261 21.02 1.33 10.03
CA ALA A 261 21.72 1.32 8.74
C ALA A 261 21.23 0.15 7.86
N ASP A 262 20.99 -1.01 8.46
CA ASP A 262 20.47 -2.19 7.76
C ASP A 262 19.02 -1.99 7.30
N ALA A 263 18.19 -1.29 8.06
CA ALA A 263 16.85 -0.86 7.62
C ALA A 263 16.92 0.09 6.42
N ALA A 264 17.83 1.07 6.45
CA ALA A 264 18.06 1.97 5.31
C ALA A 264 18.56 1.21 4.07
N SER A 265 19.48 0.26 4.26
CA SER A 265 19.99 -0.63 3.20
C SER A 265 18.89 -1.52 2.62
N SER A 266 18.05 -2.12 3.47
CA SER A 266 16.89 -2.92 3.07
C SER A 266 15.89 -2.09 2.24
N PHE A 267 15.61 -0.85 2.67
CA PHE A 267 14.76 0.07 1.92
C PHE A 267 15.37 0.41 0.55
N GLN A 268 16.66 0.73 0.48
CA GLN A 268 17.35 1.04 -0.77
C GLN A 268 17.35 -0.14 -1.74
N LYS A 269 17.58 -1.37 -1.25
CA LYS A 269 17.50 -2.60 -2.06
C LYS A 269 16.08 -2.89 -2.58
N ALA A 270 15.05 -2.46 -1.85
CA ALA A 270 13.65 -2.66 -2.20
C ALA A 270 13.13 -1.71 -3.30
N ILE A 271 13.89 -0.65 -3.62
CA ILE A 271 13.56 0.34 -4.65
C ILE A 271 14.59 0.29 -5.78
N ASN A 272 14.13 0.49 -7.02
CA ASN A 272 15.04 0.68 -8.14
C ASN A 272 15.41 2.17 -8.22
N VAL A 273 16.44 2.57 -7.47
CA VAL A 273 16.88 3.97 -7.35
C VAL A 273 17.16 4.58 -8.72
N ASP A 274 17.83 3.86 -9.62
CA ASP A 274 18.18 4.35 -10.96
C ASP A 274 16.93 4.64 -11.81
N SER A 275 15.87 3.85 -11.63
CA SER A 275 14.59 4.12 -12.29
C SER A 275 13.86 5.36 -11.74
N MET A 276 14.25 5.84 -10.56
CA MET A 276 13.60 6.96 -9.89
C MET A 276 14.32 8.29 -10.09
N ARG A 277 15.56 8.26 -10.59
CA ARG A 277 16.42 9.44 -10.75
C ARG A 277 16.06 10.29 -11.96
N CYS A 278 16.36 11.59 -11.85
CA CYS A 278 16.35 12.50 -12.97
C CYS A 278 17.55 12.22 -13.88
N LEU A 279 17.32 12.26 -15.19
CA LEU A 279 18.34 12.01 -16.20
C LEU A 279 19.44 13.08 -16.19
N VAL A 280 19.06 14.35 -16.02
CA VAL A 280 19.97 15.50 -16.05
C VAL A 280 20.62 15.75 -14.68
N CYS A 281 19.88 15.46 -13.60
CA CYS A 281 20.29 15.60 -12.21
C CYS A 281 20.16 14.25 -11.47
N PRO A 282 21.09 13.29 -11.65
CA PRO A 282 20.99 11.95 -11.06
C PRO A 282 20.87 11.93 -9.54
N GLU A 283 21.33 12.97 -8.86
CA GLU A 283 21.20 13.16 -7.41
C GLU A 283 19.77 13.52 -6.96
N ARG A 284 18.87 13.86 -7.89
CA ARG A 284 17.49 14.25 -7.62
C ARG A 284 16.48 13.22 -8.12
N VAL A 285 15.38 13.08 -7.38
CA VAL A 285 14.24 12.26 -7.77
C VAL A 285 13.53 12.90 -8.96
N ALA A 286 13.23 12.11 -9.98
CA ALA A 286 12.42 12.56 -11.10
C ALA A 286 10.96 12.75 -10.69
N VAL A 287 10.37 13.85 -11.13
CA VAL A 287 8.96 14.21 -10.89
C VAL A 287 8.18 14.24 -12.20
N TRP A 288 8.86 14.63 -13.28
CA TRP A 288 8.28 14.83 -14.61
C TRP A 288 8.85 13.85 -15.62
N ARG A 289 8.02 13.35 -16.52
CA ARG A 289 8.44 12.63 -17.72
C ARG A 289 8.01 13.42 -18.93
N ILE A 290 8.90 13.55 -19.91
CA ILE A 290 8.55 14.15 -21.20
C ILE A 290 7.62 13.17 -21.93
N ARG A 291 6.51 13.68 -22.46
CA ARG A 291 5.52 12.86 -23.17
C ARG A 291 6.17 12.21 -24.38
N LYS A 292 5.78 10.95 -24.65
CA LYS A 292 6.28 10.12 -25.76
C LYS A 292 7.75 9.70 -25.68
N THR A 293 8.51 10.11 -24.66
CA THR A 293 9.88 9.63 -24.41
C THR A 293 9.98 8.99 -23.03
N ASP A 294 11.10 8.33 -22.70
CA ASP A 294 11.41 7.83 -21.34
C ASP A 294 12.29 8.79 -20.53
N ILE A 295 12.47 10.01 -21.03
CA ILE A 295 13.24 11.07 -20.37
C ILE A 295 12.50 11.54 -19.12
N ARG A 296 13.22 11.51 -17.99
CA ARG A 296 12.72 11.79 -16.64
C ARG A 296 13.49 12.97 -16.05
N LEU A 297 12.76 13.96 -15.55
CA LEU A 297 13.29 15.23 -15.04
C LEU A 297 12.85 15.46 -13.60
N SER A 298 13.74 16.00 -12.78
CA SER A 298 13.42 16.53 -11.45
C SER A 298 12.59 17.80 -11.57
N SER A 299 12.05 18.30 -10.45
CA SER A 299 11.33 19.57 -10.43
C SER A 299 12.23 20.73 -10.86
N LEU A 300 13.44 20.83 -10.31
CA LEU A 300 14.45 21.82 -10.72
C LEU A 300 14.83 21.70 -12.20
N ALA A 301 15.22 20.50 -12.68
CA ALA A 301 15.65 20.34 -14.07
C ALA A 301 14.55 20.72 -15.06
N ALA A 302 13.29 20.34 -14.77
CA ALA A 302 12.15 20.77 -15.58
C ALA A 302 11.97 22.29 -15.56
N ALA A 303 12.13 22.95 -14.41
CA ALA A 303 12.03 24.40 -14.30
C ALA A 303 13.11 25.13 -15.12
N VAL A 304 14.38 24.73 -15.00
CA VAL A 304 15.49 25.32 -15.77
C VAL A 304 15.28 25.14 -17.27
N LEU A 305 14.98 23.93 -17.73
CA LEU A 305 14.82 23.67 -19.16
C LEU A 305 13.60 24.36 -19.77
N VAL A 306 12.56 24.61 -18.98
CA VAL A 306 11.44 25.44 -19.45
C VAL A 306 11.81 26.91 -19.47
N ASP A 307 12.61 27.39 -18.51
CA ASP A 307 13.10 28.77 -18.49
C ASP A 307 13.91 29.10 -19.75
N GLU A 308 14.83 28.19 -20.11
CA GLU A 308 15.69 28.28 -21.30
C GLU A 308 14.96 27.95 -22.63
N HIS A 309 13.64 27.76 -22.61
CA HIS A 309 12.79 27.37 -23.76
C HIS A 309 13.18 26.06 -24.46
N LEU A 310 13.98 25.22 -23.83
CA LEU A 310 14.39 23.93 -24.38
C LEU A 310 13.25 22.91 -24.34
N ILE A 311 12.33 23.06 -23.38
CA ILE A 311 11.09 22.28 -23.30
C ILE A 311 9.91 23.17 -22.85
N HIS A 312 8.70 22.63 -22.93
CA HIS A 312 7.51 23.31 -22.44
C HIS A 312 6.76 22.47 -21.41
N TRP A 313 6.20 23.11 -20.38
CA TRP A 313 5.40 22.47 -19.33
C TRP A 313 4.28 21.56 -19.89
N VAL A 314 3.67 21.96 -21.01
CA VAL A 314 2.61 21.21 -21.69
C VAL A 314 3.06 19.85 -22.24
N HIS A 315 4.36 19.64 -22.40
CA HIS A 315 4.96 18.38 -22.85
C HIS A 315 5.32 17.45 -21.68
N LEU A 316 5.13 17.90 -20.44
CA LEU A 316 5.43 17.11 -19.26
C LEU A 316 4.20 16.36 -18.74
N LYS A 317 4.45 15.22 -18.10
CA LYS A 317 3.48 14.46 -17.30
C LYS A 317 4.12 14.06 -15.98
N LEU A 318 3.34 14.05 -14.90
CA LEU A 318 3.81 13.54 -13.61
C LEU A 318 4.15 12.05 -13.71
N ILE A 319 5.27 11.66 -13.10
CA ILE A 319 5.71 10.27 -13.01
C ILE A 319 5.00 9.57 -11.84
N ARG A 320 4.69 8.29 -12.02
CA ARG A 320 4.45 7.35 -10.93
C ARG A 320 5.58 6.33 -10.95
N HIS A 321 6.45 6.37 -9.94
CA HIS A 321 7.63 5.49 -9.85
C HIS A 321 7.27 4.04 -9.59
N ARG A 322 6.22 3.82 -8.80
CA ARG A 322 5.65 2.50 -8.55
C ARG A 322 4.13 2.62 -8.53
N ASP A 323 3.45 1.70 -9.20
CA ASP A 323 1.99 1.64 -9.22
C ASP A 323 1.58 0.22 -8.84
N TRP A 324 1.01 0.08 -7.64
CA TRP A 324 0.51 -1.19 -7.14
C TRP A 324 -0.92 -1.36 -7.61
N TYR A 325 -1.12 -2.25 -8.59
CA TYR A 325 -2.45 -2.52 -9.11
C TYR A 325 -3.18 -3.50 -8.19
N VAL A 326 -4.10 -2.96 -7.39
CA VAL A 326 -4.83 -3.69 -6.34
C VAL A 326 -6.06 -4.45 -6.83
N ASP A 327 -6.35 -4.41 -8.13
CA ASP A 327 -7.60 -4.88 -8.72
C ASP A 327 -7.34 -5.98 -9.75
N GLU A 328 -6.81 -7.11 -9.28
CA GLU A 328 -6.73 -8.35 -10.05
C GLU A 328 -8.14 -8.99 -10.21
N GLY A 329 -9.12 -8.53 -9.43
CA GLY A 329 -10.52 -8.95 -9.45
C GLY A 329 -10.74 -10.36 -8.86
N PRO A 330 -11.97 -10.80 -8.59
CA PRO A 330 -12.33 -12.04 -7.86
C PRO A 330 -11.49 -13.30 -8.22
N SER A 331 -11.26 -14.20 -7.26
CA SER A 331 -10.48 -15.45 -7.48
C SER A 331 -11.23 -16.50 -8.29
N GLY A 332 -12.55 -16.39 -8.41
CA GLY A 332 -13.40 -17.29 -9.19
C GLY A 332 -14.72 -16.64 -9.64
N PRO A 333 -15.45 -17.22 -10.60
CA PRO A 333 -16.63 -16.60 -11.22
C PRO A 333 -17.81 -16.40 -10.25
N ILE A 334 -18.03 -17.35 -9.34
CA ILE A 334 -19.08 -17.22 -8.29
C ILE A 334 -18.76 -16.04 -7.37
N SER A 335 -17.51 -15.92 -6.93
CA SER A 335 -17.08 -14.77 -6.12
C SER A 335 -17.17 -13.44 -6.90
N GLY A 336 -17.04 -13.48 -8.22
CA GLY A 336 -17.23 -12.32 -9.08
C GLY A 336 -18.69 -11.92 -9.28
N ALA A 337 -19.61 -12.88 -9.32
CA ALA A 337 -21.05 -12.61 -9.30
C ALA A 337 -21.51 -12.08 -7.94
N ILE A 338 -21.03 -12.65 -6.83
CA ILE A 338 -21.35 -12.19 -5.46
C ILE A 338 -20.82 -10.78 -5.20
N ALA A 339 -19.63 -10.43 -5.71
CA ALA A 339 -19.08 -9.08 -5.62
C ALA A 339 -19.97 -8.00 -6.29
N THR A 340 -20.98 -8.40 -7.06
CA THR A 340 -21.92 -7.51 -7.76
C THR A 340 -23.36 -7.57 -7.24
N ALA A 341 -23.62 -8.31 -6.16
CA ALA A 341 -24.94 -8.45 -5.56
C ALA A 341 -25.38 -7.17 -4.83
N SER A 342 -25.79 -6.17 -5.60
CA SER A 342 -26.72 -5.11 -5.19
C SER A 342 -28.01 -5.30 -6.01
N SER A 343 -29.00 -6.00 -5.42
CA SER A 343 -30.44 -6.17 -5.75
C SER A 343 -31.01 -6.16 -7.20
N VAL A 344 -30.28 -5.98 -8.30
CA VAL A 344 -30.86 -5.67 -9.64
C VAL A 344 -30.62 -6.74 -10.73
N ALA A 345 -30.17 -7.95 -10.38
CA ALA A 345 -29.52 -8.84 -11.36
C ALA A 345 -30.43 -9.67 -12.31
N THR A 346 -31.73 -9.83 -12.08
CA THR A 346 -32.51 -10.86 -12.81
C THR A 346 -32.93 -10.48 -14.23
N SER A 347 -32.91 -9.20 -14.62
CA SER A 347 -33.49 -8.73 -15.90
C SER A 347 -32.48 -8.56 -17.05
N THR A 348 -31.20 -8.90 -16.84
CA THR A 348 -30.11 -8.48 -17.76
C THR A 348 -29.63 -9.56 -18.75
N ILE A 349 -30.03 -10.82 -18.56
CA ILE A 349 -29.56 -11.96 -19.38
C ILE A 349 -30.24 -12.00 -20.76
N SER A 350 -31.49 -11.56 -20.88
CA SER A 350 -32.25 -11.55 -22.15
C SER A 350 -31.69 -10.55 -23.17
N LEU A 351 -31.21 -9.40 -22.70
CA LEU A 351 -30.64 -8.34 -23.54
C LEU A 351 -29.31 -8.74 -24.21
N PHE A 352 -28.63 -9.77 -23.68
CA PHE A 352 -27.34 -10.24 -24.17
C PHE A 352 -27.45 -11.12 -25.43
N VAL A 353 -28.53 -11.88 -25.56
CA VAL A 353 -28.74 -12.78 -26.71
C VAL A 353 -29.05 -12.01 -27.99
N GLU A 354 -29.68 -10.84 -27.90
CA GLU A 354 -29.99 -10.00 -29.07
C GLU A 354 -28.78 -9.25 -29.64
N TYR A 355 -27.81 -8.87 -28.80
CA TYR A 355 -26.67 -8.05 -29.24
C TYR A 355 -25.64 -8.82 -30.07
N THR A 356 -25.42 -10.09 -29.77
CA THR A 356 -24.42 -10.93 -30.46
C THR A 356 -24.71 -11.13 -31.96
N ARG A 357 -25.96 -10.94 -32.42
CA ARG A 357 -26.32 -11.01 -33.84
C ARG A 357 -25.83 -9.82 -34.67
N ASN A 358 -25.59 -8.65 -34.08
CA ASN A 358 -25.37 -7.40 -34.82
C ASN A 358 -23.89 -6.97 -34.96
N PHE A 359 -22.95 -7.68 -34.34
CA PHE A 359 -21.54 -7.24 -34.22
C PHE A 359 -20.66 -7.47 -35.47
N SER A 360 -21.20 -8.02 -36.57
CA SER A 360 -20.36 -8.54 -37.65
C SER A 360 -19.75 -7.50 -38.60
N LYS A 361 -19.96 -6.18 -38.44
CA LYS A 361 -19.44 -5.19 -39.40
C LYS A 361 -19.02 -3.84 -38.77
N LEU A 362 -17.71 -3.55 -38.90
CA LEU A 362 -17.03 -2.26 -39.20
C LEU A 362 -16.19 -1.57 -38.11
N SER A 363 -14.96 -1.18 -38.48
CA SER A 363 -13.87 -0.52 -37.71
C SER A 363 -13.18 0.57 -38.55
N ALA A 364 -12.88 1.79 -38.01
CA ALA A 364 -12.89 3.20 -38.54
C ALA A 364 -11.57 3.83 -39.10
N ASN A 365 -11.63 5.07 -39.67
CA ASN A 365 -10.56 6.11 -39.78
C ASN A 365 -11.16 7.49 -40.22
N LYS A 366 -10.67 8.74 -40.00
CA LYS A 366 -9.32 9.34 -39.70
C LYS A 366 -9.41 10.83 -39.20
N THR A 367 -8.33 11.31 -38.52
CA THR A 367 -7.64 12.65 -38.31
C THR A 367 -8.27 14.05 -38.45
N PHE A 368 -7.81 15.00 -37.60
CA PHE A 368 -7.78 16.47 -37.86
C PHE A 368 -6.65 17.26 -37.13
N THR A 369 -6.42 18.49 -37.63
CA THR A 369 -5.29 19.46 -37.53
C THR A 369 -5.19 20.36 -36.27
N GLN A 370 -4.06 21.07 -36.16
CA GLN A 370 -3.48 21.79 -35.01
C GLN A 370 -3.67 23.33 -35.12
N LEU A 371 -3.69 24.05 -33.99
CA LEU A 371 -3.71 25.52 -33.91
C LEU A 371 -2.77 26.04 -32.80
N ASP A 372 -2.04 27.11 -33.12
CA ASP A 372 -0.86 27.67 -32.42
C ASP A 372 -1.15 28.72 -31.33
N ILE A 373 -0.18 28.96 -30.45
CA ILE A 373 -0.21 29.95 -29.35
C ILE A 373 1.14 30.70 -29.28
N PRO A 374 1.19 32.03 -29.02
CA PRO A 374 2.40 32.84 -29.21
C PRO A 374 3.45 32.64 -28.09
N PRO A 375 4.75 32.86 -28.38
CA PRO A 375 5.85 32.67 -27.42
C PRO A 375 6.04 33.90 -26.51
N ALA A 376 6.29 33.65 -25.21
CA ALA A 376 6.80 34.65 -24.26
C ALA A 376 8.28 34.36 -23.93
N ARG A 377 9.07 35.40 -23.65
CA ARG A 377 10.54 35.40 -23.74
C ARG A 377 11.35 34.71 -22.62
N ASN A 378 10.77 34.31 -21.48
CA ASN A 378 11.34 33.40 -20.45
C ASN A 378 10.23 33.00 -19.45
N PRO A 379 9.74 31.74 -19.39
CA PRO A 379 8.46 31.42 -18.76
C PRO A 379 8.54 31.14 -17.25
N VAL A 380 9.74 30.93 -16.67
CA VAL A 380 9.91 30.52 -15.26
C VAL A 380 10.47 31.64 -14.39
N GLN A 381 11.43 32.43 -14.89
CA GLN A 381 11.82 33.69 -14.25
C GLN A 381 10.65 34.67 -14.15
N ALA A 382 9.74 34.68 -15.12
CA ALA A 382 8.50 35.46 -15.03
C ALA A 382 7.45 34.83 -14.09
N ALA A 383 7.58 33.52 -13.77
CA ALA A 383 6.61 32.81 -12.94
C ALA A 383 6.72 33.11 -11.44
N THR A 384 7.81 33.74 -11.00
CA THR A 384 7.94 34.32 -9.66
C THR A 384 7.00 35.51 -9.45
N GLU A 385 6.63 36.20 -10.53
CA GLU A 385 5.65 37.30 -10.57
C GLU A 385 4.23 36.85 -10.98
N PHE A 386 4.01 35.57 -11.26
CA PHE A 386 2.70 35.09 -11.68
C PHE A 386 1.72 35.07 -10.52
N THR A 387 0.53 35.66 -10.74
CA THR A 387 -0.60 35.49 -9.84
C THR A 387 -0.93 34.00 -9.70
N GLN A 388 -1.48 33.63 -8.55
CA GLN A 388 -1.89 32.26 -8.25
C GLN A 388 -2.78 31.67 -9.37
N GLU A 389 -3.67 32.47 -9.94
CA GLU A 389 -4.58 32.08 -11.03
C GLU A 389 -3.83 31.65 -12.30
N ARG A 390 -2.70 32.31 -12.62
CA ARG A 390 -1.92 32.01 -13.83
C ARG A 390 -1.17 30.67 -13.72
N ILE A 391 -0.67 30.33 -12.53
CA ILE A 391 -0.07 29.01 -12.25
C ILE A 391 -1.14 27.92 -12.34
N GLU A 392 -2.33 28.17 -11.77
CA GLU A 392 -3.46 27.25 -11.82
C GLU A 392 -3.96 27.02 -13.26
N ALA A 393 -3.99 28.06 -14.11
CA ALA A 393 -4.34 27.94 -15.51
C ALA A 393 -3.35 27.08 -16.32
N VAL A 394 -2.05 27.24 -16.09
CA VAL A 394 -1.00 26.40 -16.70
C VAL A 394 -1.14 24.95 -16.22
N ALA A 395 -1.33 24.74 -14.90
CA ALA A 395 -1.53 23.41 -14.34
C ALA A 395 -2.77 22.71 -14.93
N TYR A 396 -3.86 23.47 -15.08
CA TYR A 396 -5.09 22.99 -15.70
C TYR A 396 -4.88 22.63 -17.17
N LYS A 397 -4.10 23.41 -17.94
CA LYS A 397 -3.75 23.12 -19.34
C LYS A 397 -2.87 21.86 -19.50
N ILE A 398 -1.93 21.64 -18.58
CA ILE A 398 -1.11 20.42 -18.55
C ILE A 398 -2.00 19.20 -18.25
N ALA A 399 -2.91 19.33 -17.27
CA ALA A 399 -3.92 18.31 -16.96
C ALA A 399 -4.86 18.06 -18.16
N ALA A 400 -5.30 19.12 -18.84
CA ALA A 400 -6.18 19.12 -20.02
C ALA A 400 -5.59 18.34 -21.20
N LYS A 401 -4.33 18.61 -21.57
CA LYS A 401 -3.66 17.90 -22.67
C LYS A 401 -3.41 16.43 -22.38
N THR A 402 -3.63 15.97 -21.14
CA THR A 402 -3.67 14.53 -20.87
C THR A 402 -5.01 13.89 -21.23
N PHE A 403 -6.08 14.69 -21.39
CA PHE A 403 -7.47 14.26 -21.60
C PHE A 403 -8.22 15.22 -22.57
N PRO A 404 -8.10 15.06 -23.90
CA PRO A 404 -8.91 15.85 -24.83
C PRO A 404 -10.41 15.49 -24.70
N MET A 405 -11.27 16.50 -24.81
CA MET A 405 -12.71 16.32 -25.04
C MET A 405 -12.93 15.79 -26.47
N PRO A 406 -13.90 14.91 -26.73
CA PRO A 406 -14.53 14.84 -28.04
C PRO A 406 -15.17 16.21 -28.33
N ALA A 407 -15.02 16.71 -29.55
CA ALA A 407 -15.70 17.93 -29.96
C ALA A 407 -17.23 17.73 -29.89
N GLN A 408 -17.94 18.80 -29.52
CA GLN A 408 -19.38 18.90 -29.13
C GLN A 408 -19.58 18.63 -27.63
N ILE A 409 -19.91 19.60 -26.77
CA ILE A 409 -20.97 20.61 -26.87
C ILE A 409 -20.40 21.96 -26.37
N ILE A 410 -20.13 22.90 -27.28
CA ILE A 410 -20.13 24.34 -26.96
C ILE A 410 -20.94 24.99 -28.08
N ASN A 411 -22.23 25.22 -27.79
CA ASN A 411 -23.19 26.13 -28.41
C ASN A 411 -24.52 25.80 -27.72
N LYS A 412 -25.24 26.67 -26.98
CA LYS A 412 -25.35 28.12 -26.92
C LYS A 412 -25.91 28.54 -25.54
N ARG A 413 -25.61 29.80 -25.18
CA ARG A 413 -26.40 30.80 -24.43
C ARG A 413 -27.28 30.35 -23.26
N VAL A 414 -26.93 30.89 -22.09
CA VAL A 414 -27.86 31.34 -21.05
C VAL A 414 -28.89 32.28 -21.69
N ASP A 415 -30.17 31.93 -21.60
CA ASP A 415 -31.30 32.86 -21.47
C ASP A 415 -32.56 32.08 -21.04
N ASN A 416 -32.97 32.34 -19.79
CA ASN A 416 -34.32 32.49 -19.24
C ASN A 416 -35.55 31.62 -19.64
N LEU A 417 -36.32 31.35 -18.57
CA LEU A 417 -37.76 31.10 -18.45
C LEU A 417 -38.34 29.67 -18.69
N GLY A 418 -38.86 29.10 -17.60
CA GLY A 418 -40.18 28.46 -17.55
C GLY A 418 -40.29 27.02 -18.07
N LEU A 419 -40.28 26.04 -17.15
CA LEU A 419 -40.68 24.66 -17.45
C LEU A 419 -41.97 24.30 -16.73
N THR A 420 -43.08 24.36 -17.47
CA THR A 420 -44.31 23.59 -17.23
C THR A 420 -44.22 22.21 -17.90
N LYS A 421 -44.91 21.26 -17.29
CA LYS A 421 -45.01 19.83 -17.62
C LYS A 421 -45.49 19.55 -19.07
N THR A 422 -45.07 18.39 -19.60
CA THR A 422 -45.91 17.20 -19.96
C THR A 422 -45.50 16.56 -21.30
N SER A 423 -45.31 15.23 -21.25
CA SER A 423 -45.43 14.17 -22.28
C SER A 423 -44.91 14.38 -23.70
N LEU A 424 -44.12 13.41 -24.20
CA LEU A 424 -44.05 13.16 -25.64
C LEU A 424 -44.19 11.67 -25.98
N PHE A 425 -45.20 11.46 -26.83
CA PHE A 425 -45.53 10.26 -27.60
C PHE A 425 -44.43 9.92 -28.61
N LEU A 426 -44.31 8.62 -28.89
CA LEU A 426 -43.56 8.06 -30.02
C LEU A 426 -44.16 8.49 -31.36
N GLN A 427 -43.29 8.78 -32.33
CA GLN A 427 -43.58 8.49 -33.73
C GLN A 427 -42.29 8.18 -34.51
N SER A 428 -42.26 6.98 -35.09
CA SER A 428 -41.23 6.51 -36.01
C SER A 428 -41.47 7.07 -37.41
N LYS A 429 -40.40 7.41 -38.14
CA LYS A 429 -40.41 7.38 -39.61
C LYS A 429 -39.09 6.81 -40.16
N SER A 430 -39.27 5.85 -41.06
CA SER A 430 -38.28 5.15 -41.87
C SER A 430 -37.93 5.95 -43.14
N LYS A 431 -36.66 5.92 -43.59
CA LYS A 431 -36.28 5.48 -44.96
C LYS A 431 -34.77 5.52 -45.27
N ARG A 432 -34.30 4.38 -45.80
CA ARG A 432 -33.41 4.10 -46.96
C ARG A 432 -32.01 4.77 -47.10
N THR A 433 -31.01 3.96 -46.75
CA THR A 433 -29.85 3.48 -47.55
C THR A 433 -29.31 4.29 -48.76
N SER A 434 -28.04 4.69 -48.68
CA SER A 434 -27.02 4.40 -49.71
C SER A 434 -25.63 4.26 -49.08
N GLU A 435 -24.85 3.31 -49.59
CA GLU A 435 -23.52 2.90 -49.14
C GLU A 435 -22.49 4.05 -49.15
N HIS A 436 -21.48 3.97 -48.28
CA HIS A 436 -20.03 3.98 -48.58
C HIS A 436 -19.20 3.81 -47.28
N GLY A 437 -18.14 3.00 -47.34
CA GLY A 437 -16.99 3.04 -46.43
C GLY A 437 -17.10 2.28 -45.10
N ARG A 438 -16.59 1.04 -45.07
CA ARG A 438 -16.67 0.02 -44.00
C ARG A 438 -15.92 0.32 -42.68
N THR A 439 -15.69 1.59 -42.44
CA THR A 439 -14.95 2.18 -41.34
C THR A 439 -15.73 2.26 -39.99
N TYR A 440 -16.81 3.02 -39.98
CA TYR A 440 -17.08 3.92 -38.86
C TYR A 440 -18.07 3.40 -37.79
N ASN A 441 -18.65 2.20 -37.95
CA ASN A 441 -19.96 1.90 -37.33
C ASN A 441 -19.94 1.16 -35.98
N ALA A 442 -18.89 0.43 -35.58
CA ALA A 442 -18.86 -0.19 -34.24
C ALA A 442 -18.78 0.85 -33.09
N ALA A 443 -18.26 2.05 -33.36
CA ALA A 443 -18.18 3.13 -32.38
C ALA A 443 -19.55 3.79 -32.12
N HIS A 444 -20.43 3.88 -33.12
CA HIS A 444 -21.70 4.61 -33.04
C HIS A 444 -22.80 3.82 -32.28
N GLU A 445 -22.79 2.49 -32.34
CA GLU A 445 -23.73 1.64 -31.57
C GLU A 445 -23.30 1.50 -30.10
N THR A 446 -21.98 1.51 -29.84
CA THR A 446 -21.44 1.59 -28.48
C THR A 446 -21.73 2.96 -27.86
N GLU A 447 -21.78 4.02 -28.67
CA GLU A 447 -22.21 5.35 -28.26
C GLU A 447 -23.71 5.38 -27.93
N HIS A 448 -24.59 4.76 -28.71
CA HIS A 448 -26.03 4.68 -28.39
C HIS A 448 -26.32 3.90 -27.10
N PHE A 449 -25.58 2.82 -26.84
CA PHE A 449 -25.65 2.07 -25.58
C PHE A 449 -25.03 2.84 -24.40
N ALA A 450 -23.90 3.53 -24.62
CA ALA A 450 -23.27 4.36 -23.58
C ALA A 450 -24.11 5.61 -23.25
N VAL A 451 -24.78 6.21 -24.24
CA VAL A 451 -25.66 7.38 -24.10
C VAL A 451 -26.97 7.01 -23.42
N SER A 452 -27.56 5.84 -23.71
CA SER A 452 -28.74 5.36 -22.97
C SER A 452 -28.44 4.99 -21.50
N MET A 453 -27.17 4.64 -21.20
CA MET A 453 -26.71 4.32 -19.84
C MET A 453 -26.14 5.52 -19.05
N ALA A 454 -25.95 6.68 -19.69
CA ALA A 454 -25.25 7.84 -19.11
C ALA A 454 -26.04 8.62 -18.06
N ALA A 455 -27.35 8.39 -17.89
CA ALA A 455 -28.14 9.18 -16.95
C ALA A 455 -27.92 8.81 -15.47
N THR A 456 -27.77 7.52 -15.12
CA THR A 456 -27.42 7.12 -13.73
C THR A 456 -26.95 5.66 -13.56
N GLY A 457 -26.58 4.93 -14.64
CA GLY A 457 -26.70 3.46 -14.66
C GLY A 457 -25.45 2.61 -15.02
N LEU A 458 -24.25 3.16 -15.23
CA LEU A 458 -23.11 2.38 -15.76
C LEU A 458 -22.39 1.45 -14.74
N ARG A 459 -22.39 1.75 -13.44
CA ARG A 459 -21.51 1.06 -12.47
C ARG A 459 -21.82 -0.42 -12.28
N VAL A 460 -23.10 -0.79 -12.22
CA VAL A 460 -23.51 -2.16 -11.91
C VAL A 460 -23.16 -3.11 -13.07
N PRO A 461 -23.47 -2.79 -14.35
CA PRO A 461 -23.07 -3.65 -15.47
C PRO A 461 -21.56 -3.66 -15.71
N VAL A 462 -20.87 -2.51 -15.59
CA VAL A 462 -19.40 -2.47 -15.69
C VAL A 462 -18.78 -3.39 -14.64
N ALA A 463 -19.21 -3.28 -13.38
CA ALA A 463 -18.70 -4.11 -12.29
C ALA A 463 -18.98 -5.60 -12.53
N LEU A 464 -20.17 -5.96 -13.03
CA LEU A 464 -20.54 -7.36 -13.30
C LEU A 464 -19.63 -8.00 -14.35
N PHE A 465 -19.55 -7.42 -15.55
CA PHE A 465 -18.74 -7.98 -16.63
C PHE A 465 -17.24 -7.97 -16.29
N TYR A 466 -16.77 -6.89 -15.66
CA TYR A 466 -15.38 -6.78 -15.23
C TYR A 466 -15.02 -7.83 -14.17
N ASN A 467 -15.86 -8.01 -13.15
CA ASN A 467 -15.62 -8.98 -12.08
C ASN A 467 -15.80 -10.42 -12.58
N LEU A 468 -16.77 -10.72 -13.44
CA LEU A 468 -16.87 -12.03 -14.06
C LEU A 468 -15.64 -12.34 -14.91
N ALA A 469 -15.20 -11.41 -15.75
CA ALA A 469 -13.99 -11.58 -16.56
C ALA A 469 -12.78 -11.91 -15.69
N ASN A 470 -12.56 -11.14 -14.61
CA ASN A 470 -11.47 -11.40 -13.67
C ASN A 470 -11.65 -12.73 -12.91
N GLY A 471 -12.88 -13.08 -12.53
CA GLY A 471 -13.19 -14.32 -11.83
C GLY A 471 -12.85 -15.55 -12.68
N PHE A 472 -13.21 -15.51 -13.95
CA PHE A 472 -12.84 -16.56 -14.91
C PHE A 472 -11.33 -16.55 -15.23
N HIS A 473 -10.70 -15.37 -15.32
CA HIS A 473 -9.27 -15.24 -15.58
C HIS A 473 -8.41 -15.83 -14.45
N ASN A 474 -8.80 -15.59 -13.21
CA ASN A 474 -8.05 -15.98 -12.01
C ASN A 474 -8.32 -17.42 -11.56
N ALA A 475 -9.48 -17.99 -11.87
CA ALA A 475 -9.88 -19.33 -11.43
C ALA A 475 -8.86 -20.45 -11.73
N PRO A 476 -8.19 -20.51 -12.91
CA PRO A 476 -7.16 -21.51 -13.18
C PRO A 476 -5.98 -21.43 -12.22
N LEU A 477 -5.55 -20.22 -11.86
CA LEU A 477 -4.45 -20.02 -10.92
C LEU A 477 -4.82 -20.45 -9.50
N TYR A 478 -6.02 -20.09 -9.04
CA TYR A 478 -6.43 -20.35 -7.65
C TYR A 478 -6.96 -21.76 -7.39
N PHE A 479 -7.77 -22.32 -8.29
CA PHE A 479 -8.38 -23.65 -8.10
C PHE A 479 -7.50 -24.80 -8.60
N PHE A 480 -6.61 -24.52 -9.56
CA PHE A 480 -5.81 -25.56 -10.21
C PHE A 480 -4.29 -25.31 -10.11
N HIS A 481 -3.86 -24.24 -9.44
CA HIS A 481 -2.44 -23.83 -9.37
C HIS A 481 -1.79 -23.83 -10.76
N ASP A 482 -2.49 -23.28 -11.75
CA ASP A 482 -1.97 -23.11 -13.11
C ASP A 482 -1.06 -21.88 -13.15
N ASP A 483 0.26 -22.10 -13.16
CA ASP A 483 1.29 -21.05 -13.24
C ASP A 483 1.38 -20.39 -14.63
N THR A 484 0.59 -20.84 -15.60
CA THR A 484 0.58 -20.29 -16.97
C THR A 484 -0.38 -19.12 -17.16
N VAL A 485 -1.19 -18.79 -16.16
CA VAL A 485 -2.10 -17.63 -16.20
C VAL A 485 -1.28 -16.34 -16.31
N ARG A 486 -1.53 -15.56 -17.37
CA ARG A 486 -0.80 -14.33 -17.65
C ARG A 486 -1.29 -13.21 -16.76
N LYS A 487 -0.38 -12.35 -16.30
CA LYS A 487 -0.79 -11.11 -15.64
C LYS A 487 -1.40 -10.14 -16.65
N ARG A 488 -2.58 -9.61 -16.32
CA ARG A 488 -3.30 -8.64 -17.14
C ARG A 488 -2.66 -7.25 -17.08
N ASP A 489 -2.67 -6.52 -18.20
CA ASP A 489 -2.23 -5.12 -18.21
C ASP A 489 -3.24 -4.21 -17.50
N LYS A 490 -2.75 -3.11 -16.93
CA LYS A 490 -3.59 -2.11 -16.25
C LYS A 490 -4.51 -1.36 -17.22
N ILE A 491 -5.80 -1.34 -16.92
CA ILE A 491 -6.80 -0.53 -17.63
C ILE A 491 -6.77 0.89 -17.05
N THR A 492 -6.28 1.85 -17.83
CA THR A 492 -6.19 3.25 -17.41
C THR A 492 -7.23 4.15 -18.06
N GLY A 493 -7.86 3.73 -19.15
CA GLY A 493 -8.84 4.49 -19.93
C GLY A 493 -9.29 3.68 -21.15
N PHE A 494 -10.09 4.28 -22.02
CA PHE A 494 -10.78 3.54 -23.09
C PHE A 494 -9.83 2.75 -23.98
N GLY A 495 -8.81 3.40 -24.56
CA GLY A 495 -7.85 2.73 -25.46
C GLY A 495 -7.08 1.59 -24.78
N SER A 496 -6.70 1.74 -23.50
CA SER A 496 -6.09 0.63 -22.75
C SER A 496 -7.08 -0.48 -22.42
N GLY A 497 -8.36 -0.16 -22.18
CA GLY A 497 -9.41 -1.16 -21.94
C GLY A 497 -9.64 -2.04 -23.16
N VAL A 498 -9.75 -1.43 -24.35
CA VAL A 498 -9.85 -2.15 -25.63
C VAL A 498 -8.62 -3.01 -25.90
N ARG A 499 -7.42 -2.49 -25.62
CA ARG A 499 -6.17 -3.26 -25.77
C ARG A 499 -6.14 -4.49 -24.86
N VAL A 500 -6.54 -4.33 -23.60
CA VAL A 500 -6.61 -5.43 -22.62
C VAL A 500 -7.67 -6.44 -23.03
N ALA A 501 -8.85 -5.99 -23.45
CA ALA A 501 -9.90 -6.85 -24.01
C ALA A 501 -9.40 -7.68 -25.20
N GLY A 502 -8.70 -7.05 -26.16
CA GLY A 502 -8.16 -7.76 -27.33
C GLY A 502 -7.08 -8.77 -26.97
N LYS A 503 -6.18 -8.43 -26.03
CA LYS A 503 -5.17 -9.36 -25.52
C LYS A 503 -5.80 -10.54 -24.79
N GLU A 504 -6.76 -10.29 -23.90
CA GLU A 504 -7.46 -11.34 -23.17
C GLU A 504 -8.21 -12.26 -24.14
N PHE A 505 -8.90 -11.69 -25.13
CA PHE A 505 -9.62 -12.48 -26.12
C PHE A 505 -8.69 -13.37 -26.93
N THR A 506 -7.62 -12.79 -27.49
CA THR A 506 -6.70 -13.55 -28.36
C THR A 506 -5.87 -14.57 -27.60
N LEU A 507 -5.20 -14.14 -26.52
CA LEU A 507 -4.33 -15.00 -25.73
C LEU A 507 -5.13 -15.96 -24.86
N GLY A 508 -6.25 -15.54 -24.27
CA GLY A 508 -7.10 -16.40 -23.45
C GLY A 508 -7.75 -17.52 -24.26
N MET A 509 -8.20 -17.24 -25.48
CA MET A 509 -8.68 -18.28 -26.40
C MET A 509 -7.55 -19.22 -26.80
N PHE A 510 -6.39 -18.69 -27.21
CA PHE A 510 -5.23 -19.51 -27.57
C PHE A 510 -4.76 -20.41 -26.41
N ASP A 511 -4.56 -19.85 -25.22
CA ASP A 511 -4.10 -20.57 -24.03
C ASP A 511 -5.17 -21.55 -23.53
N GLY A 512 -6.46 -21.26 -23.74
CA GLY A 512 -7.57 -22.17 -23.42
C GLY A 512 -7.57 -23.42 -24.29
N PHE A 513 -7.45 -23.27 -25.61
CA PHE A 513 -7.42 -24.41 -26.55
C PHE A 513 -6.10 -25.18 -26.51
N THR A 514 -4.97 -24.48 -26.52
CA THR A 514 -3.66 -25.13 -26.43
C THR A 514 -3.40 -25.74 -25.05
N GLY A 515 -4.06 -25.24 -24.01
CA GLY A 515 -3.99 -25.76 -22.64
C GLY A 515 -4.37 -27.24 -22.53
N ILE A 516 -5.28 -27.73 -23.39
CA ILE A 516 -5.72 -29.13 -23.44
C ILE A 516 -4.54 -30.08 -23.71
N LEU A 517 -3.56 -29.64 -24.51
CA LEU A 517 -2.40 -30.47 -24.87
C LEU A 517 -1.15 -30.08 -24.07
N THR A 518 -0.96 -28.78 -23.85
CA THR A 518 0.27 -28.26 -23.24
C THR A 518 0.34 -28.49 -21.71
N LEU A 519 -0.80 -28.46 -21.00
CA LEU A 519 -0.83 -28.66 -19.55
C LEU A 519 -0.64 -30.12 -19.13
N PRO A 520 -1.24 -31.13 -19.80
CA PRO A 520 -0.89 -32.54 -19.57
C PRO A 520 0.58 -32.83 -19.85
N TYR A 521 1.13 -32.30 -20.95
CA TYR A 521 2.53 -32.48 -21.30
C TYR A 521 3.47 -31.87 -20.24
N ARG A 522 3.19 -30.65 -19.78
CA ARG A 522 3.97 -30.00 -18.71
C ARG A 522 3.84 -30.71 -17.38
N GLY A 523 2.64 -31.18 -17.04
CA GLY A 523 2.40 -32.00 -15.86
C GLY A 523 3.21 -33.29 -15.91
N ALA A 524 3.17 -33.99 -17.04
CA ALA A 524 3.95 -35.20 -17.28
C ALA A 524 5.46 -34.98 -17.11
N LYS A 525 5.96 -33.84 -17.60
CA LYS A 525 7.38 -33.47 -17.47
C LYS A 525 7.80 -33.15 -16.03
N LYS A 526 6.89 -32.60 -15.20
CA LYS A 526 7.19 -32.23 -13.81
C LYS A 526 7.05 -33.41 -12.84
N GLU A 527 5.99 -34.21 -12.97
CA GLU A 527 5.59 -35.22 -11.97
C GLU A 527 5.22 -36.58 -12.58
N GLY A 528 5.57 -36.84 -13.85
CA GLY A 528 5.30 -38.13 -14.50
C GLY A 528 3.79 -38.39 -14.68
N VAL A 529 3.35 -39.63 -14.48
CA VAL A 529 1.96 -40.05 -14.77
C VAL A 529 0.93 -39.32 -13.92
N THR A 530 1.22 -39.10 -12.63
CA THR A 530 0.36 -38.30 -11.73
C THR A 530 0.26 -36.85 -12.21
N GLY A 531 1.39 -36.27 -12.62
CA GLY A 531 1.42 -34.95 -13.23
C GLY A 531 0.64 -34.85 -14.53
N PHE A 532 0.67 -35.88 -15.39
CA PHE A 532 -0.12 -35.95 -16.61
C PHE A 532 -1.62 -35.92 -16.31
N CYS A 533 -2.11 -36.77 -15.40
CA CYS A 533 -3.52 -36.83 -15.01
C CYS A 533 -4.00 -35.50 -14.41
N THR A 534 -3.22 -34.92 -13.49
CA THR A 534 -3.51 -33.58 -12.96
C THR A 534 -3.53 -32.55 -14.08
N GLY A 535 -2.59 -32.62 -15.01
CA GLY A 535 -2.48 -31.74 -16.17
C GLY A 535 -3.67 -31.84 -17.15
N VAL A 536 -4.29 -33.01 -17.30
CA VAL A 536 -5.55 -33.18 -18.04
C VAL A 536 -6.69 -32.42 -17.37
N GLY A 537 -6.81 -32.53 -16.05
CA GLY A 537 -7.76 -31.73 -15.27
C GLY A 537 -7.53 -30.22 -15.42
N LYS A 538 -6.27 -29.77 -15.32
CA LYS A 538 -5.90 -28.37 -15.56
C LYS A 538 -6.21 -27.92 -17.00
N GLY A 539 -6.00 -28.79 -17.99
CA GLY A 539 -6.30 -28.54 -19.41
C GLY A 539 -7.79 -28.31 -19.68
N ALA A 540 -8.65 -29.18 -19.15
CA ALA A 540 -10.10 -29.03 -19.25
C ALA A 540 -10.60 -27.76 -18.51
N GLY A 541 -10.06 -27.50 -17.31
CA GLY A 541 -10.32 -26.26 -16.58
C GLY A 541 -9.89 -25.02 -17.36
N ALA A 542 -8.67 -25.02 -17.90
CA ALA A 542 -8.14 -23.91 -18.68
C ALA A 542 -9.01 -23.60 -19.91
N LEU A 543 -9.53 -24.61 -20.60
CA LEU A 543 -10.46 -24.41 -21.71
C LEU A 543 -11.72 -23.65 -21.26
N ILE A 544 -12.38 -24.09 -20.18
CA ILE A 544 -13.62 -23.47 -19.70
C ILE A 544 -13.35 -22.05 -19.17
N PHE A 545 -12.38 -21.92 -18.27
CA PHE A 545 -12.13 -20.68 -17.55
C PHE A 545 -11.46 -19.61 -18.42
N LYS A 546 -10.43 -19.95 -19.21
CA LYS A 546 -9.72 -18.95 -20.05
C LYS A 546 -10.56 -18.47 -21.24
N THR A 547 -11.38 -19.34 -21.85
CA THR A 547 -12.29 -18.91 -22.92
C THR A 547 -13.45 -18.06 -22.38
N SER A 548 -13.96 -18.38 -21.19
CA SER A 548 -14.96 -17.54 -20.51
C SER A 548 -14.38 -16.18 -20.10
N ALA A 549 -13.14 -16.15 -19.60
CA ALA A 549 -12.42 -14.91 -19.32
C ALA A 549 -12.26 -14.05 -20.57
N ALA A 550 -11.88 -14.66 -21.70
CA ALA A 550 -11.83 -14.03 -23.01
C ALA A 550 -13.18 -13.44 -23.44
N ALA A 551 -14.27 -14.20 -23.29
CA ALA A 551 -15.61 -13.78 -23.67
C ALA A 551 -16.13 -12.61 -22.81
N PHE A 552 -16.04 -12.71 -21.49
CA PHE A 552 -16.48 -11.65 -20.57
C PHE A 552 -15.52 -10.44 -20.55
N GLY A 553 -14.24 -10.67 -20.84
CA GLY A 553 -13.20 -9.64 -20.88
C GLY A 553 -13.43 -8.60 -21.98
N VAL A 554 -14.03 -8.97 -23.11
CA VAL A 554 -14.33 -8.03 -24.20
C VAL A 554 -15.26 -6.89 -23.74
N PRO A 555 -16.49 -7.15 -23.27
CA PRO A 555 -17.34 -6.10 -22.72
C PRO A 555 -16.79 -5.58 -21.39
N GLY A 556 -16.32 -6.43 -20.48
CA GLY A 556 -15.90 -6.03 -19.14
C GLY A 556 -14.72 -5.04 -19.12
N TYR A 557 -13.66 -5.33 -19.86
CA TYR A 557 -12.46 -4.49 -19.89
C TYR A 557 -12.64 -3.23 -20.74
N THR A 558 -13.44 -3.32 -21.80
CA THR A 558 -13.79 -2.15 -22.63
C THR A 558 -14.67 -1.16 -21.86
N LEU A 559 -15.72 -1.65 -21.19
CA LEU A 559 -16.61 -0.84 -20.35
C LEU A 559 -15.86 -0.26 -19.14
N LYS A 560 -14.97 -1.04 -18.49
CA LYS A 560 -14.08 -0.51 -17.44
C LYS A 560 -13.16 0.59 -17.99
N GLY A 561 -12.68 0.44 -19.23
CA GLY A 561 -11.91 1.47 -19.93
C GLY A 561 -12.70 2.77 -20.13
N LEU A 562 -13.98 2.68 -20.50
CA LEU A 562 -14.89 3.82 -20.61
C LEU A 562 -15.13 4.48 -19.23
N GLU A 563 -15.43 3.68 -18.20
CA GLU A 563 -15.59 4.18 -16.82
C GLU A 563 -14.33 4.95 -16.39
N LYS A 564 -13.14 4.39 -16.59
CA LYS A 564 -11.85 5.07 -16.31
C LYS A 564 -11.65 6.33 -17.12
N GLN A 565 -12.13 6.38 -18.37
CA GLN A 565 -12.06 7.56 -19.22
C GLN A 565 -12.98 8.67 -18.69
N PHE A 566 -14.15 8.34 -18.16
CA PHE A 566 -15.04 9.29 -17.49
C PHE A 566 -14.49 9.77 -16.14
N GLU A 567 -13.98 8.88 -15.31
CA GLU A 567 -13.32 9.24 -14.04
C GLU A 567 -12.13 10.17 -14.26
N LYS A 568 -11.34 9.95 -15.32
CA LYS A 568 -10.24 10.86 -15.71
C LYS A 568 -10.71 12.28 -15.97
N ARG A 569 -11.94 12.48 -16.46
CA ARG A 569 -12.53 13.82 -16.67
C ARG A 569 -12.87 14.47 -15.32
N TYR A 570 -13.44 13.70 -14.38
CA TYR A 570 -13.74 14.16 -13.02
C TYR A 570 -12.46 14.44 -12.20
N ASN A 571 -11.40 13.66 -12.41
CA ASN A 571 -10.12 13.77 -11.69
C ASN A 571 -9.21 14.90 -12.20
N ARG A 572 -9.66 15.71 -13.15
CA ARG A 572 -8.85 16.78 -13.77
C ARG A 572 -8.48 17.86 -12.76
N GLU A 573 -9.39 18.21 -11.85
CA GLU A 573 -9.15 19.23 -10.83
C GLU A 573 -8.09 18.77 -9.81
N LEU A 574 -8.22 17.55 -9.27
CA LEU A 574 -7.23 16.96 -8.37
C LEU A 574 -5.85 16.87 -9.03
N LYS A 575 -5.82 16.45 -10.31
CA LYS A 575 -4.57 16.39 -11.08
C LYS A 575 -3.98 17.77 -11.31
N ALA A 576 -4.80 18.79 -11.58
CA ALA A 576 -4.35 20.17 -11.71
C ALA A 576 -3.74 20.65 -10.38
N LYS A 577 -4.37 20.41 -9.23
CA LYS A 577 -3.84 20.71 -7.89
C LYS A 577 -2.47 20.07 -7.65
N LEU A 578 -2.31 18.78 -7.97
CA LEU A 578 -1.02 18.08 -7.86
C LEU A 578 0.06 18.70 -8.77
N ILE A 579 -0.29 19.04 -10.00
CA ILE A 579 0.60 19.71 -10.95
C ILE A 579 0.99 21.10 -10.40
N THR A 580 0.05 21.89 -9.88
CA THR A 580 0.31 23.19 -9.25
C THR A 580 1.35 23.08 -8.14
N VAL A 581 1.22 22.10 -7.23
CA VAL A 581 2.19 21.88 -6.15
C VAL A 581 3.59 21.58 -6.71
N ARG A 582 3.69 20.74 -7.75
CA ARG A 582 4.98 20.41 -8.37
C ARG A 582 5.59 21.56 -9.18
N LEU A 583 4.76 22.41 -9.78
CA LEU A 583 5.22 23.64 -10.43
C LEU A 583 5.79 24.61 -9.39
N ARG A 584 5.06 24.86 -8.28
CA ARG A 584 5.53 25.70 -7.17
C ARG A 584 6.85 25.18 -6.58
N GLN A 585 6.95 23.86 -6.39
CA GLN A 585 8.20 23.24 -5.96
C GLN A 585 9.35 23.52 -6.94
N GLY A 586 9.11 23.35 -8.25
CA GLY A 586 10.12 23.64 -9.28
C GLY A 586 10.56 25.10 -9.30
N ILE A 587 9.63 26.05 -9.15
CA ILE A 587 9.93 27.49 -9.06
C ILE A 587 10.78 27.79 -7.82
N ALA A 588 10.37 27.31 -6.65
CA ALA A 588 11.13 27.53 -5.41
C ALA A 588 12.53 26.89 -5.44
N GLU A 589 12.67 25.70 -6.06
CA GLU A 589 13.98 25.09 -6.29
C GLU A 589 14.83 25.90 -7.27
N PHE A 590 14.22 26.46 -8.32
CA PHE A 590 14.89 27.30 -9.31
C PHE A 590 15.40 28.61 -8.72
N GLU A 591 14.62 29.28 -7.86
CA GLU A 591 15.04 30.51 -7.17
C GLU A 591 16.24 30.29 -6.26
N ARG A 592 16.28 29.13 -5.55
CA ARG A 592 17.38 28.78 -4.65
C ARG A 592 18.62 28.23 -5.36
N ALA A 593 18.49 27.81 -6.62
CA ALA A 593 19.59 27.25 -7.38
C ALA A 593 20.58 28.34 -7.82
N SER A 594 21.87 28.07 -7.61
CA SER A 594 22.97 28.90 -8.11
C SER A 594 23.00 28.97 -9.64
N LYS A 595 23.70 29.97 -10.19
CA LYS A 595 23.82 30.14 -11.64
C LYS A 595 24.55 28.95 -12.28
N GLU A 596 25.60 28.48 -11.62
CA GLU A 596 26.43 27.35 -12.03
C GLU A 596 25.60 26.06 -12.11
N GLN A 597 24.70 25.83 -11.14
CA GLN A 597 23.79 24.68 -11.17
C GLN A 597 22.82 24.73 -12.36
N LYS A 598 22.34 25.93 -12.73
CA LYS A 598 21.42 26.09 -13.88
C LYS A 598 22.15 25.87 -15.20
N GLU A 599 23.34 26.46 -15.34
CA GLU A 599 24.21 26.29 -16.52
C GLU A 599 24.59 24.81 -16.72
N GLU A 600 24.93 24.09 -15.65
CA GLU A 600 25.25 22.66 -15.71
C GLU A 600 24.06 21.80 -16.17
N ILE A 601 22.84 22.12 -15.74
CA ILE A 601 21.61 21.43 -16.19
C ILE A 601 21.43 21.63 -17.70
N THR A 602 21.59 22.84 -18.19
CA THR A 602 21.48 23.18 -19.62
C THR A 602 22.56 22.49 -20.44
N ARG A 603 23.81 22.49 -19.96
CA ARG A 603 24.94 21.81 -20.60
C ARG A 603 24.69 20.32 -20.76
N ARG A 604 24.34 19.62 -19.67
CA ARG A 604 24.02 18.18 -19.68
C ARG A 604 22.84 17.87 -20.58
N TRP A 605 21.82 18.73 -20.62
CA TRP A 605 20.71 18.55 -21.54
C TRP A 605 21.13 18.59 -23.01
N GLY A 606 22.05 19.50 -23.37
CA GLY A 606 22.63 19.56 -24.71
C GLY A 606 23.33 18.26 -25.11
N GLU A 607 24.18 17.72 -24.23
CA GLU A 607 24.89 16.45 -24.45
C GLU A 607 23.92 15.28 -24.64
N ILE A 608 22.90 15.17 -23.77
CA ILE A 608 21.90 14.10 -23.83
C ILE A 608 21.05 14.21 -25.09
N SER A 609 20.65 15.44 -25.46
CA SER A 609 19.81 15.71 -26.62
C SER A 609 20.52 15.36 -27.92
N ALA A 610 21.82 15.59 -28.02
CA ALA A 610 22.63 15.26 -29.20
C ALA A 610 22.79 13.74 -29.43
N VAL A 611 22.53 12.91 -28.42
CA VAL A 611 22.62 11.44 -28.51
C VAL A 611 21.25 10.79 -28.74
N LEU A 612 20.17 11.42 -28.28
CA LEU A 612 18.80 10.87 -28.30
C LEU A 612 17.92 11.37 -29.45
N MET A 613 18.28 12.49 -30.08
CA MET A 613 17.66 13.05 -31.29
C MET A 613 18.60 12.90 -32.46
#